data_AF-M6WFD8-F1
#
_entry.id   AF-M6WFD8-F1
#
_cell.length_a   1.000
_cell.length_b   1.000
_cell.length_c   1.000
_cell.angle_alpha   90.00
_cell.angle_beta   90.00
_cell.angle_gamma   90.00
#
_symmetry.space_group_name_H-M   'P 1'
#
loop_
_entity.id
_entity.type
_entity.pdbx_description
1 polymer ?
#
loop_
_entity_poly.entity_id
_entity_poly.type
_entity_poly.pdbx_seq_one_letter_code
_entity_poly.pdbx_strand_id
1 'polypeptide(L)' 'MSESISDCLKSKVTIKFKKDIIDSNTYEESMYLPCIGESKTLKFNCKNNMCKLQSIWLNEEF' A
#
# COMPACT_ATOMS: atom_id res chain seq x y z
N MET A 1 -5.73 -12.57 17.14
CA MET A 1 -4.70 -11.52 17.39
C MET A 1 -4.47 -10.86 16.04
N SER A 2 -4.88 -9.60 15.87
CA SER A 2 -4.64 -8.87 14.61
C SER A 2 -3.17 -8.42 14.57
N GLU A 3 -2.41 -8.83 13.57
CA GLU A 3 -1.06 -8.29 13.36
C GLU A 3 -1.14 -6.79 13.10
N SER A 4 -0.26 -6.02 13.75
CA SER A 4 -0.02 -4.64 13.34
C SER A 4 0.70 -4.62 11.99
N ILE A 5 0.62 -3.50 11.25
CA ILE A 5 1.40 -3.33 10.00
C ILE A 5 2.89 -3.53 10.27
N SER A 6 3.40 -3.10 11.43
CA SER A 6 4.79 -3.32 11.81
C SER A 6 5.16 -4.78 12.00
N ASP A 7 4.25 -5.61 12.50
CA ASP A 7 4.49 -7.05 12.67
C ASP A 7 4.47 -7.75 11.31
N CYS A 8 3.49 -7.38 10.47
CA CYS A 8 3.38 -7.83 9.09
C CYS A 8 4.65 -7.55 8.27
N LEU A 9 5.21 -6.34 8.36
CA LEU A 9 6.45 -5.96 7.68
C LEU A 9 7.68 -6.74 8.17
N LYS A 10 7.72 -7.11 9.46
CA LYS A 10 8.81 -7.92 10.03
C LYS A 10 8.77 -9.38 9.55
N SER A 11 7.60 -9.87 9.15
CA SER A 11 7.38 -11.25 8.72
C SER A 11 7.97 -11.58 7.33
N LYS A 12 8.74 -10.66 6.71
CA LYS A 12 9.32 -10.80 5.36
C LYS A 12 8.28 -11.13 4.28
N VAL A 13 7.08 -10.57 4.41
CA VAL A 13 6.04 -10.71 3.40
C VAL A 13 6.48 -10.09 2.07
N THR A 14 6.14 -10.75 0.96
CA THR A 14 6.35 -10.19 -0.39
C THR A 14 5.40 -9.02 -0.59
N ILE A 15 5.91 -7.81 -0.40
CA ILE A 15 5.16 -6.57 -0.66
C ILE A 15 5.03 -6.40 -2.17
N LYS A 16 3.80 -6.20 -2.65
CA LYS A 16 3.54 -5.89 -4.06
C LYS A 16 3.28 -4.39 -4.21
N PHE A 17 3.79 -3.82 -5.29
CA PHE A 17 3.63 -2.42 -5.63
C PHE A 17 2.94 -2.27 -6.98
N LYS A 18 2.03 -1.30 -7.08
CA LYS A 18 1.40 -0.87 -8.32
C LYS A 18 1.54 0.64 -8.44
N LYS A 19 1.88 1.13 -9.62
CA LYS A 19 1.99 2.56 -9.90
C LYS A 19 1.17 2.90 -11.13
N ASP A 20 0.23 3.82 -10.96
CA ASP A 20 -0.66 4.32 -12.00
C ASP A 20 -0.32 5.79 -12.26
N ILE A 21 0.16 6.12 -13.46
CA ILE A 21 0.54 7.49 -13.82
C ILE A 21 -0.71 8.23 -14.27
N ILE A 22 -1.05 9.34 -13.59
CA ILE A 22 -2.20 10.18 -13.94
C ILE A 22 -1.74 11.34 -14.83
N ASP A 23 -0.62 11.98 -14.48
CA ASP A 23 -0.02 13.10 -15.21
C ASP A 23 1.51 13.13 -14.94
N SER A 24 2.24 13.98 -15.66
CA SER A 24 3.69 14.17 -15.59
C SER A 24 4.24 14.31 -14.17
N ASN A 25 3.46 14.92 -13.27
CA ASN A 25 3.85 15.14 -11.88
C ASN A 25 2.91 14.47 -10.86
N THR A 26 1.89 13.73 -11.31
CA THR A 26 0.87 13.11 -10.45
C THR A 26 0.75 11.63 -10.76
N TYR A 27 0.89 10.78 -9.75
CA TYR A 27 0.69 9.34 -9.87
C TYR A 27 0.04 8.79 -8.62
N GLU A 28 -0.65 7.66 -8.77
CA GLU A 28 -1.09 6.84 -7.66
C GLU A 28 -0.12 5.70 -7.46
N GLU A 29 0.22 5.42 -6.22
CA GLU A 29 1.02 4.27 -5.84
C GLU A 29 0.22 3.43 -4.85
N SER A 30 0.16 2.12 -5.07
CA SER A 30 -0.51 1.20 -4.17
C SER A 30 0.46 0.15 -3.66
N MET A 31 0.43 -0.11 -2.36
CA MET A 31 1.27 -1.08 -1.66
C MET A 31 0.39 -2.14 -1.01
N TYR A 32 0.56 -3.41 -1.41
CA TYR A 32 -0.19 -4.54 -0.85
C TYR A 32 0.68 -5.31 0.13
N LEU A 33 0.14 -5.47 1.33
CA LEU A 33 0.75 -6.10 2.50
C LEU A 33 -0.07 -7.34 2.86
N PRO A 34 0.36 -8.55 2.46
CA PRO A 34 -0.34 -9.80 2.78
C PRO A 34 0.00 -10.26 4.20
N CYS A 35 -0.54 -9.56 5.20
CA CYS A 35 -0.32 -9.89 6.61
C CYS A 35 -1.06 -11.18 7.01
N ILE A 36 -0.65 -11.80 8.12
CA ILE A 36 -1.27 -13.03 8.58
C ILE A 36 -2.68 -12.72 9.10
N GLY A 37 -3.69 -13.28 8.43
CA GLY A 37 -5.10 -13.16 8.78
C GLY A 37 -5.86 -12.01 8.12
N GLU A 38 -5.21 -10.89 7.80
CA GLU A 38 -5.84 -9.77 7.09
C GLU A 38 -4.82 -9.05 6.19
N SER A 39 -5.08 -8.98 4.89
CA SER A 39 -4.22 -8.20 4.00
C SER A 39 -4.62 -6.73 3.96
N LYS A 40 -3.66 -5.86 3.64
CA LYS A 40 -3.86 -4.41 3.60
C LYS A 40 -3.31 -3.84 2.30
N THR A 41 -4.11 -3.05 1.60
CA THR A 41 -3.64 -2.21 0.50
C THR A 41 -3.59 -0.76 0.96
N LEU A 42 -2.42 -0.14 0.89
CA LEU A 42 -2.24 1.29 1.12
C LEU A 42 -2.24 2.00 -0.24
N LYS A 43 -3.15 2.94 -0.46
CA LYS A 43 -3.17 3.79 -1.66
C LYS A 43 -2.61 5.16 -1.34
N PHE A 44 -1.67 5.60 -2.16
CA PHE A 44 -1.00 6.88 -2.06
C PHE A 44 -1.30 7.72 -3.28
N ASN A 45 -1.66 8.97 -3.06
CA ASN A 45 -1.68 9.98 -4.12
C ASN A 45 -0.38 10.77 -4.04
N CYS A 46 0.42 10.71 -5.10
CA CYS A 46 1.74 11.31 -5.17
C CYS A 46 1.75 12.48 -6.15
N LYS A 47 2.19 13.65 -5.68
CA LYS A 47 2.35 14.86 -6.49
C LYS A 47 3.70 15.50 -6.22
N ASN A 48 4.47 15.83 -7.27
CA ASN A 48 5.80 16.45 -7.17
C ASN A 48 6.73 15.68 -6.20
N ASN A 49 6.79 14.35 -6.31
CA ASN A 49 7.54 13.45 -5.42
C ASN A 49 7.12 13.44 -3.94
N MET A 50 6.01 14.07 -3.58
CA MET A 50 5.39 13.91 -2.26
C MET A 50 4.18 12.98 -2.35
N CYS A 51 4.21 11.89 -1.60
CA CYS A 51 3.12 10.94 -1.50
C CYS A 51 2.31 11.18 -0.22
N LYS A 52 0.99 11.20 -0.34
CA LYS A 52 0.05 11.24 0.79
C LYS A 52 -0.79 9.98 0.78
N LEU A 53 -0.92 9.35 1.94
CA LEU A 53 -1.86 8.25 2.12
C LEU A 53 -3.28 8.77 1.85
N GLN A 54 -3.95 8.15 0.89
CA GLN A 54 -5.30 8.51 0.46
C GLN A 54 -6.33 7.55 1.07
N SER A 55 -6.07 6.25 1.03
CA SER A 55 -6.96 5.23 1.58
C SER A 55 -6.23 3.96 1.99
N ILE A 56 -6.87 3.18 2.85
CA ILE A 56 -6.45 1.85 3.28
C ILE A 56 -7.59 0.89 2.97
N TRP A 57 -7.32 -0.15 2.19
CA TRP A 57 -8.29 -1.21 1.87
C TRP A 57 -7.88 -2.49 2.59
N LEU A 58 -8.86 -3.26 3.06
CA LEU A 58 -8.64 -4.51 3.80
C LEU A 58 -9.04 -5.68 2.91
N ASN A 59 -8.20 -6.71 2.86
CA ASN A 59 -8.46 -7.96 2.12
C ASN A 59 -8.68 -7.81 0.61
N GLU A 60 -8.22 -6.71 0.01
CA GLU A 60 -8.27 -6.45 -1.42
C GLU A 60 -6.86 -6.24 -1.99
N GLU A 61 -6.55 -6.89 -3.11
CA GLU A 61 -5.36 -6.63 -3.93
C GLU A 61 -5.77 -5.70 -5.09
N PHE A 62 -5.17 -4.50 -5.11
CA PHE A 62 -5.46 -3.28 -5.91
C PHE A 62 -6.40 -3.34 -7.12
#